data_AF-A0A968T4Q8-F1
#
_entry.id   AF-A0A968T4Q8-F1
#
_cell.length_a   1.000
_cell.length_b   1.000
_cell.length_c   1.000
_cell.angle_alpha   90.00
_cell.angle_beta   90.00
_cell.angle_gamma   90.00
#
_symmetry.space_group_name_H-M   'P 1'
#
loop_
_entity.id
_entity.type
_entity.pdbx_description
1 polymer ?
#
loop_
_entity_poly.entity_id
_entity_poly.type
_entity_poly.pdbx_seq_one_letter_code
_entity_poly.pdbx_strand_id
1 'polypeptide(L)'
;MSDISLSDYELRIRIKADFNFQFTAKPVYADNTNDWLQKNVTAGDQFTDVAFQISSAGTRNLQYIYFYFDGGSTTAKSGTAWIESVSIHMILTQHLKKKLLNAKNYTIAQ
;
A
#
# COMPACT_ATOMS: atom_id res chain seq x y z
N MET A 1 -7.00 28.29 -5.10
CA MET A 1 -5.94 27.39 -4.61
C MET A 1 -6.44 25.97 -4.86
N SER A 2 -5.73 25.16 -5.65
CA SER A 2 -6.07 23.75 -5.79
C SER A 2 -5.60 23.01 -4.55
N ASP A 3 -6.51 22.32 -3.87
CA ASP A 3 -6.18 21.43 -2.76
C ASP A 3 -5.23 20.36 -3.26
N ILE A 4 -3.99 20.40 -2.77
CA ILE A 4 -3.04 19.31 -2.95
C ILE A 4 -3.47 18.24 -1.96
N SER A 5 -4.38 17.36 -2.37
CA SER A 5 -4.57 16.08 -1.71
C SER A 5 -3.37 15.21 -2.08
N LEU A 6 -2.52 14.89 -1.11
CA LEU A 6 -1.44 13.90 -1.26
C LEU A 6 -1.76 12.77 -0.29
N SER A 7 -2.63 11.88 -0.74
CA SER A 7 -3.02 10.67 -0.02
C SER A 7 -2.42 9.44 -0.70
N ASP A 8 -1.12 9.48 -1.02
CA ASP A 8 -0.42 8.24 -1.36
C ASP A 8 -0.20 7.46 -0.06
N TYR A 9 -0.41 6.15 -0.10
CA TYR A 9 -0.27 5.29 1.05
C TYR A 9 0.74 4.18 0.77
N GLU A 10 1.38 3.70 1.83
CA GLU A 10 2.13 2.46 1.84
C GLU A 10 1.40 1.46 2.73
N LEU A 11 0.98 0.34 2.13
CA LEU A 11 0.48 -0.81 2.86
C LEU A 11 1.66 -1.75 3.13
N ARG A 12 1.86 -2.14 4.40
CA ARG A 12 2.82 -3.16 4.82
C ARG A 12 2.12 -4.29 5.54
N ILE A 13 2.51 -5.52 5.22
CA ILE A 13 1.96 -6.73 5.81
C ILE A 13 3.10 -7.69 6.12
N ARG A 14 3.13 -8.24 7.34
CA ARG A 14 4.01 -9.36 7.70
C ARG A 14 3.27 -10.67 7.60
N ILE A 15 3.70 -11.50 6.67
CA ILE A 15 3.02 -12.74 6.30
C ILE A 15 3.96 -13.93 6.24
N LYS A 16 3.50 -15.07 6.74
CA LYS A 16 4.14 -16.38 6.63
C LYS A 16 3.12 -17.37 6.06
N ALA A 17 3.56 -18.35 5.30
CA ALA A 17 2.69 -19.45 4.87
C ALA A 17 3.46 -20.77 4.75
N ASP A 18 2.73 -21.89 4.86
CA ASP A 18 3.24 -23.24 4.62
C ASP A 18 3.12 -23.68 3.14
N PHE A 19 2.62 -22.80 2.27
CA PHE A 19 2.46 -23.02 0.85
C PHE A 19 2.75 -21.76 0.03
N ASN A 20 3.09 -21.95 -1.25
CA ASN A 20 3.29 -20.84 -2.18
C ASN A 20 1.94 -20.30 -2.64
N PHE A 21 1.75 -18.98 -2.56
CA PHE A 21 0.54 -18.32 -3.02
C PHE A 21 0.83 -16.90 -3.51
N GLN A 22 -0.11 -16.32 -4.24
CA GLN A 22 -0.09 -14.92 -4.62
C GLN A 22 -0.96 -14.12 -3.65
N PHE A 23 -0.33 -13.20 -2.93
CA PHE A 23 -1.04 -12.22 -2.14
C PHE A 23 -1.41 -11.03 -3.02
N THR A 24 -2.68 -10.65 -3.00
CA THR A 24 -3.17 -9.46 -3.73
C THR A 24 -3.84 -8.49 -2.77
N ALA A 25 -3.38 -7.23 -2.79
CA ALA A 25 -4.08 -6.11 -2.20
C ALA A 25 -4.83 -5.34 -3.30
N LYS A 26 -6.14 -5.19 -3.13
CA LYS A 26 -7.01 -4.47 -4.06
C LYS A 26 -7.59 -3.22 -3.39
N PRO A 27 -6.90 -2.07 -3.45
CA PRO A 27 -7.49 -0.80 -3.06
C PRO A 27 -8.66 -0.45 -3.99
N VAL A 28 -9.76 0.03 -3.39
CA VAL A 28 -10.96 0.52 -4.07
C VAL A 28 -11.22 1.95 -3.65
N TYR A 29 -11.44 2.81 -4.63
CA TYR A 29 -11.58 4.25 -4.45
C TYR A 29 -13.04 4.68 -4.57
N ALA A 30 -13.35 5.89 -4.10
CA ALA A 30 -14.70 6.45 -4.08
C ALA A 30 -15.33 6.65 -5.48
N ASP A 31 -14.50 6.73 -6.52
CA ASP A 31 -14.93 6.76 -7.93
C ASP A 31 -15.17 5.36 -8.52
N ASN A 32 -15.16 4.32 -7.68
CA ASN A 32 -15.25 2.89 -8.01
C ASN A 32 -14.09 2.33 -8.84
N THR A 33 -13.04 3.12 -9.09
CA THR A 33 -11.80 2.58 -9.66
C THR A 33 -11.08 1.71 -8.64
N ASN A 34 -10.17 0.85 -9.12
CA ASN A 34 -9.39 -0.03 -8.27
C ASN A 34 -8.05 -0.39 -8.92
N ASP A 35 -7.10 -0.81 -8.08
CA ASP A 35 -5.82 -1.36 -8.53
C ASP A 35 -5.68 -2.81 -8.02
N TRP A 36 -4.92 -3.65 -8.72
CA TRP A 36 -4.64 -5.04 -8.32
C TRP A 36 -3.15 -5.18 -8.04
N LEU A 37 -2.76 -5.04 -6.78
CA LEU A 37 -1.36 -5.01 -6.36
C LEU A 37 -0.97 -6.40 -5.86
N GLN A 38 -0.07 -7.08 -6.58
CA GLN A 38 0.18 -8.51 -6.38
C GLN A 38 1.63 -8.79 -6.01
N LYS A 39 1.84 -9.75 -5.10
CA LYS A 39 3.17 -10.25 -4.74
C LYS A 39 3.10 -11.74 -4.42
N ASN A 40 4.04 -12.50 -4.96
CA ASN A 40 4.19 -13.91 -4.61
C ASN A 40 4.77 -14.03 -3.20
N VAL A 41 4.16 -14.86 -2.39
CA VAL A 41 4.64 -15.25 -1.06
C VAL A 41 5.07 -16.70 -1.16
N THR A 42 6.36 -16.94 -0.88
CA THR A 42 6.95 -18.27 -0.87
C THR A 42 6.70 -18.92 0.48
N ALA A 43 6.41 -20.22 0.47
CA ALA A 43 6.33 -21.04 1.66
C ALA A 43 7.62 -20.97 2.48
N GLY A 44 7.50 -20.94 3.80
CA GLY A 44 8.66 -21.00 4.68
C GLY A 44 8.33 -20.74 6.14
N ASP A 45 9.33 -20.94 6.99
CA ASP A 45 9.16 -20.84 8.45
C ASP A 45 9.29 -19.40 8.98
N GLN A 46 9.66 -18.45 8.11
CA GLN A 46 9.92 -17.07 8.47
C GLN A 46 8.82 -16.13 7.96
N PHE A 47 8.51 -15.10 8.74
CA PHE A 47 7.65 -14.01 8.27
C PHE A 47 8.39 -13.17 7.21
N THR A 48 7.66 -12.80 6.17
CA THR A 48 8.13 -11.95 5.08
C THR A 48 7.36 -10.64 5.06
N ASP A 49 8.05 -9.53 4.79
CA ASP A 49 7.44 -8.22 4.61
C ASP A 49 6.95 -8.04 3.16
N VAL A 50 5.64 -7.88 3.01
CA VAL A 50 5.00 -7.49 1.76
C VAL A 50 4.63 -6.01 1.85
N ALA A 51 5.08 -5.22 0.89
CA ALA A 51 4.81 -3.79 0.83
C ALA A 51 4.25 -3.39 -0.53
N PHE A 52 3.23 -2.54 -0.52
CA PHE A 52 2.63 -1.97 -1.71
C PHE A 52 2.50 -0.45 -1.57
N GLN A 53 2.86 0.26 -2.65
CA GLN A 53 2.49 1.66 -2.80
C GLN A 53 1.11 1.75 -3.43
N ILE A 54 0.21 2.44 -2.74
CA ILE A 54 -1.14 2.75 -3.19
C ILE A 54 -1.14 4.23 -3.54
N SER A 55 -1.04 4.55 -4.83
CA SER A 55 -1.09 5.95 -5.26
C SER A 55 -2.53 6.38 -5.48
N SER A 56 -2.94 7.49 -4.90
CA SER A 56 -4.23 8.11 -5.21
C SER A 56 -4.15 9.17 -6.29
N ALA A 57 -2.93 9.52 -6.76
CA ALA A 57 -2.65 10.69 -7.58
C ALA A 57 -3.29 12.00 -7.06
N GLY A 58 -3.64 12.03 -5.76
CA GLY A 58 -4.38 13.12 -5.12
C GLY A 58 -5.85 13.26 -5.53
N THR A 59 -6.34 12.48 -6.50
CA THR A 59 -7.71 12.59 -6.99
C THR A 59 -8.60 11.45 -6.52
N ARG A 60 -8.02 10.30 -6.16
CA ARG A 60 -8.74 9.09 -5.78
C ARG A 60 -8.82 8.93 -4.26
N ASN A 61 -10.00 9.11 -3.68
CA ASN A 61 -10.19 8.87 -2.24
C ASN A 61 -10.29 7.35 -1.97
N LEU A 62 -9.35 6.79 -1.23
CA LEU A 62 -9.33 5.36 -0.86
C LEU A 62 -10.47 5.05 0.13
N GLN A 63 -11.31 4.08 -0.19
CA GLN A 63 -12.43 3.66 0.68
C GLN A 63 -12.19 2.31 1.34
N TYR A 64 -11.75 1.32 0.56
CA TYR A 64 -11.58 -0.05 1.02
C TYR A 64 -10.29 -0.64 0.47
N ILE A 65 -9.73 -1.61 1.18
CA ILE A 65 -8.69 -2.49 0.64
C ILE A 65 -9.15 -3.92 0.84
N TYR A 66 -9.29 -4.68 -0.24
CA TYR A 66 -9.56 -6.11 -0.17
C TYR A 66 -8.25 -6.89 -0.24
N PHE A 67 -8.16 -7.98 0.52
CA PHE A 67 -7.03 -8.91 0.47
C PHE A 67 -7.49 -10.25 -0.13
N TYR A 68 -6.74 -10.73 -1.11
CA TYR A 68 -6.97 -12.04 -1.73
C TYR A 68 -5.73 -12.91 -1.55
N PHE A 69 -5.98 -14.18 -1.25
CA PHE A 69 -4.96 -15.23 -1.09
C PHE A 69 -5.23 -16.25 -2.19
N ASP A 70 -4.54 -16.11 -3.32
CA ASP A 70 -4.74 -16.94 -4.50
C ASP A 70 -3.66 -18.03 -4.57
N GLY A 71 -4.05 -19.30 -4.74
CA GLY A 71 -3.11 -20.41 -4.92
C GLY A 71 -2.25 -20.31 -6.19
N GLY A 72 -2.51 -19.34 -7.07
CA GLY A 72 -1.75 -19.04 -8.28
C GLY A 72 -1.92 -20.11 -9.36
N SER A 73 -2.96 -20.94 -9.26
CA SER A 73 -3.27 -22.02 -10.19
C SER A 73 -4.73 -22.41 -10.11
N THR A 74 -5.27 -22.99 -11.18
CA THR A 74 -6.61 -23.59 -11.19
C THR A 74 -6.68 -24.94 -10.48
N THR A 75 -5.54 -25.57 -10.21
CA THR A 75 -5.45 -26.78 -9.37
C THR A 75 -5.71 -26.42 -7.92
N ALA A 76 -6.56 -27.20 -7.25
CA ALA A 76 -6.85 -27.03 -5.84
C ALA A 76 -5.57 -27.16 -4.99
N LYS A 77 -5.37 -26.19 -4.10
CA LYS A 77 -4.31 -26.16 -3.08
C LYS A 77 -4.93 -25.82 -1.74
N SER A 78 -4.33 -26.32 -0.68
CA SER A 78 -4.70 -26.00 0.70
C SER A 78 -3.44 -25.76 1.51
N GLY A 79 -3.53 -24.86 2.47
CA GLY A 79 -2.45 -24.54 3.38
C GLY A 79 -2.90 -23.46 4.35
N THR A 80 -1.98 -23.01 5.18
CA THR A 80 -2.19 -21.99 6.19
C THR A 80 -1.31 -20.78 5.91
N ALA A 81 -1.92 -19.60 5.99
CA ALA A 81 -1.21 -18.33 6.01
C ALA A 81 -1.43 -17.65 7.37
N TRP A 82 -0.37 -17.09 7.94
CA TRP A 82 -0.38 -16.33 9.18
C TRP A 82 -0.02 -14.89 8.88
N ILE A 83 -0.80 -13.96 9.41
CA ILE A 83 -0.52 -12.53 9.38
C ILE A 83 -0.18 -12.09 10.79
N GLU A 84 0.98 -11.48 10.95
CA GLU A 84 1.43 -10.93 12.23
C GLU A 84 1.10 -9.43 12.34
N SER A 85 1.26 -8.68 11.26
CA SER A 85 0.99 -7.24 11.25
C SER A 85 0.41 -6.78 9.93
N VAL A 86 -0.43 -5.75 10.02
CA VAL A 86 -0.95 -4.97 8.90
C VAL A 86 -0.82 -3.50 9.30
N SER A 87 -0.13 -2.70 8.50
CA SER A 87 -0.03 -1.26 8.72
C SER A 87 -0.21 -0.49 7.42
N ILE A 88 -0.78 0.72 7.54
CA ILE A 88 -1.00 1.64 6.43
C ILE A 88 -0.40 2.98 6.85
N HIS A 89 0.53 3.48 6.05
CA HIS A 89 1.23 4.74 6.30
C HIS A 89 0.94 5.73 5.17
N MET A 90 0.65 6.99 5.49
CA MET A 90 0.64 8.03 4.47
C MET A 90 2.07 8.34 4.02
N ILE A 91 2.29 8.42 2.71
CA ILE A 91 3.55 8.84 2.11
C ILE A 91 3.50 10.36 1.92
N LEU A 92 4.34 11.07 2.66
CA LEU A 92 4.54 12.50 2.45
C LEU A 92 5.51 12.72 1.28
N THR A 93 4.99 12.87 0.07
CA THR A 93 5.82 13.12 -1.12
C THR A 93 6.46 14.53 -1.04
N GLN A 94 7.73 14.66 -1.43
CA GLN A 94 8.65 15.79 -1.17
C GLN A 94 8.20 17.22 -1.59
N HIS A 95 7.02 17.40 -2.19
CA HIS A 95 6.46 18.72 -2.48
C HIS A 95 6.27 19.58 -1.21
N LEU A 96 6.06 18.95 -0.05
CA LEU A 96 6.07 19.64 1.24
C LEU A 96 7.47 20.11 1.67
N LYS A 97 8.55 19.36 1.38
CA LYS A 97 9.92 19.81 1.66
C LYS A 97 10.25 21.09 0.90
N LYS A 98 9.91 21.18 -0.38
CA LYS A 98 10.18 22.37 -1.21
C LYS A 98 9.34 23.58 -0.77
N LYS A 99 8.06 23.40 -0.44
CA LYS A 99 7.21 24.47 0.11
C LYS A 99 7.66 24.93 1.51
N LEU A 100 8.02 24.01 2.41
CA LEU A 100 8.52 24.34 3.75
C LEU A 100 9.90 25.01 3.70
N LEU A 101 10.79 24.61 2.78
CA LEU A 101 12.06 25.31 2.54
C LEU A 101 11.79 26.74 2.07
N ASN A 102 10.90 26.91 1.10
CA ASN A 102 10.57 28.23 0.57
C ASN A 102 9.89 29.13 1.62
N ALA A 103 8.99 28.59 2.44
CA ALA A 103 8.31 29.34 3.50
C ALA A 103 9.27 29.83 4.61
N LYS A 104 10.29 29.01 4.98
CA LYS A 104 11.33 29.44 5.93
C LYS A 104 12.21 30.56 5.39
N ASN A 105 12.43 30.63 4.09
CA ASN A 105 13.26 31.66 3.47
C ASN A 105 12.57 33.05 3.39
N TYR A 106 11.24 33.12 3.57
CA TYR A 106 10.52 34.40 3.64
C TYR A 106 10.51 35.03 5.05
N THR A 107 10.86 34.29 6.10
CA THR A 107 10.83 34.80 7.49
C THR A 107 12.13 35.49 7.92
N ILE A 108 13.18 35.49 7.08
CA ILE A 108 14.50 36.08 7.40
C ILE A 108 14.71 37.43 6.68
N ALA A 109 13.70 37.91 5.94
CA ALA A 109 13.74 39.20 5.25
C ALA A 109 12.63 40.12 5.79
N GLN A 110 12.72 40.50 7.06
CA GLN A 110 12.03 41.65 7.67
C GLN A 110 12.95 42.35 8.65
#